data_AF-E2SFN9-F1
#
_entry.id   AF-E2SFN9-F1
#
_cell.length_a   1.000
_cell.length_b   1.000
_cell.length_c   1.000
_cell.angle_alpha   90.00
_cell.angle_beta   90.00
_cell.angle_gamma   90.00
#
_symmetry.space_group_name_H-M   'P 1'
#
loop_
_entity.id
_entity.type
_entity.pdbx_description
1 polymer ?
#
loop_
_entity_poly.entity_id
_entity_poly.type
_entity_poly.pdbx_seq_one_letter_code
_entity_poly.pdbx_strand_id
1 'polypeptide(L)'
;MKKWLRAQPDQPATIAGLQDLLDRFVEHYNHHRPHRSLPHLATPATRYDTLPKALPAGSRDADNHTRIRHDRIDKTGCVTLRVAGKLRHIGIGRAHARTHVILLADDLNVRVVDATTGELLRELVIDLTKDYQPRK
;
A
#
# COMPACT_ATOMS: atom_id res chain seq x y z
N MET A 1 -32.84 6.47 1.01
CA MET A 1 -33.41 5.14 1.29
C MET A 1 -34.63 5.22 2.19
N LYS A 2 -34.52 5.30 3.53
CA LYS A 2 -35.69 5.20 4.45
C LYS A 2 -36.89 6.11 4.11
N LYS A 3 -36.64 7.37 3.73
CA LYS A 3 -37.70 8.29 3.28
C LYS A 3 -38.40 7.82 2.00
N TRP A 4 -37.65 7.25 1.05
CA TRP A 4 -38.20 6.75 -0.21
C TRP A 4 -39.04 5.49 0.02
N LEU A 5 -38.59 4.57 0.88
CA LEU A 5 -39.33 3.35 1.21
C LEU A 5 -40.68 3.66 1.88
N ARG A 6 -40.69 4.59 2.85
CA ARG A 6 -41.92 5.05 3.52
C ARG A 6 -42.88 5.82 2.61
N ALA A 7 -42.39 6.35 1.50
CA ALA A 7 -43.20 7.08 0.54
C ALA A 7 -43.82 6.18 -0.54
N GLN A 8 -43.53 4.87 -0.53
CA GLN A 8 -44.15 3.95 -1.46
C GLN A 8 -45.62 3.72 -1.09
N PRO A 9 -46.53 3.74 -2.07
CA PRO A 9 -47.97 3.62 -1.83
C PRO A 9 -48.32 2.29 -1.16
N ASP A 10 -47.67 1.21 -1.58
CA ASP A 10 -47.85 -0.12 -1.03
C ASP A 10 -46.72 -0.43 -0.06
N GLN A 11 -47.08 -0.65 1.21
CA GLN A 11 -46.14 -1.07 2.24
C GLN A 11 -46.17 -2.59 2.41
N PRO A 12 -45.01 -3.25 2.50
CA PRO A 12 -44.94 -4.70 2.60
C PRO A 12 -45.35 -5.18 4.00
N ALA A 13 -46.18 -6.23 4.05
CA ALA A 13 -46.58 -6.90 5.28
C ALA A 13 -45.68 -8.10 5.63
N THR A 14 -44.78 -8.48 4.73
CA THR A 14 -43.90 -9.66 4.86
C THR A 14 -42.45 -9.29 4.58
N ILE A 15 -41.52 -10.12 5.07
CA ILE A 15 -40.08 -9.96 4.79
C ILE A 15 -39.80 -10.09 3.28
N ALA A 16 -40.49 -11.01 2.60
CA ALA A 16 -40.36 -11.17 1.16
C ALA A 16 -40.79 -9.91 0.39
N GLY A 17 -41.95 -9.33 0.73
CA GLY A 17 -42.39 -8.08 0.12
C GLY A 17 -41.47 -6.89 0.45
N LEU A 18 -40.82 -6.91 1.62
CA LEU A 18 -39.80 -5.91 1.95
C LEU A 18 -38.56 -6.07 1.08
N GLN A 19 -38.12 -7.31 0.81
CA GLN A 19 -37.00 -7.56 -0.08
C GLN A 19 -37.30 -7.04 -1.49
N ASP A 20 -38.48 -7.33 -2.04
CA ASP A 20 -38.89 -6.83 -3.36
C ASP A 20 -38.87 -5.29 -3.42
N LEU A 21 -39.31 -4.63 -2.34
CA LEU A 21 -39.29 -3.17 -2.25
C LEU A 21 -37.86 -2.61 -2.18
N LEU A 22 -36.95 -3.32 -1.50
CA LEU A 22 -35.54 -2.97 -1.45
C LEU A 22 -34.88 -3.16 -2.82
N ASP A 23 -35.18 -4.24 -3.53
CA ASP A 23 -34.63 -4.51 -4.86
C ASP A 23 -35.08 -3.43 -5.86
N ARG A 24 -36.36 -3.01 -5.80
CA ARG A 24 -36.85 -1.85 -6.55
C ARG A 24 -36.14 -0.55 -6.20
N PHE A 25 -35.83 -0.35 -4.91
CA PHE A 25 -35.07 0.83 -4.49
C PHE A 25 -33.65 0.80 -5.04
N VAL A 26 -32.98 -0.35 -5.00
CA VAL A 26 -31.61 -0.54 -5.52
C VAL A 26 -31.57 -0.21 -7.00
N GLU A 27 -32.51 -0.74 -7.79
CA GLU A 27 -32.63 -0.45 -9.22
C GLU A 27 -32.81 1.06 -9.46
N HIS A 28 -33.80 1.67 -8.79
CA HIS A 28 -34.07 3.09 -8.94
C HIS A 28 -32.88 3.97 -8.54
N TYR A 29 -32.22 3.65 -7.42
CA TYR A 29 -31.11 4.46 -6.91
C TYR A 29 -29.86 4.37 -7.79
N ASN A 30 -29.54 3.18 -8.30
CA ASN A 30 -28.32 2.92 -9.07
C ASN A 30 -28.48 3.28 -10.56
N HIS A 31 -29.66 3.08 -11.15
CA HIS A 31 -29.84 3.17 -12.60
C HIS A 31 -30.72 4.34 -13.07
N HIS A 32 -31.61 4.86 -12.23
CA HIS A 32 -32.57 5.89 -12.65
C HIS A 32 -32.41 7.24 -11.97
N ARG A 33 -31.96 7.26 -10.71
CA ARG A 33 -31.90 8.49 -9.91
C ARG A 33 -30.67 9.33 -10.29
N PRO A 34 -30.85 10.58 -10.77
CA PRO A 34 -29.74 11.52 -10.95
C PRO A 34 -29.19 11.97 -9.58
N HIS A 35 -27.87 12.03 -9.41
CA HIS A 35 -27.26 12.47 -8.15
C HIS A 35 -26.53 13.78 -8.30
N ARG A 36 -26.92 14.77 -7.48
CA ARG A 36 -26.33 16.12 -7.48
C ARG A 36 -24.84 16.17 -7.17
N SER A 37 -24.33 15.20 -6.42
CA SER A 37 -22.91 15.09 -6.08
C SER A 37 -22.05 14.52 -7.21
N LEU A 38 -22.67 14.00 -8.29
CA LEU A 38 -21.96 13.45 -9.43
C LEU A 38 -21.93 14.47 -10.58
N PRO A 39 -20.82 14.57 -11.33
CA PRO A 39 -20.75 15.40 -12.52
C PRO A 39 -21.90 15.09 -13.48
N HIS A 40 -22.48 16.14 -14.08
CA HIS A 40 -23.59 16.06 -15.04
C HIS A 40 -24.84 15.34 -14.51
N LEU A 41 -25.03 15.28 -13.18
CA LEU A 41 -26.14 14.55 -12.56
C LEU A 41 -26.20 13.08 -12.96
N ALA A 42 -25.05 12.48 -13.27
CA ALA A 42 -24.96 11.08 -13.68
C ALA A 42 -25.55 10.14 -12.60
N THR A 43 -25.97 8.94 -13.04
CA THR A 43 -26.38 7.87 -12.12
C THR A 43 -25.15 7.15 -11.56
N PRO A 44 -25.26 6.47 -10.40
CA PRO A 44 -24.15 5.72 -9.83
C PRO A 44 -23.67 4.63 -10.77
N ALA A 45 -24.57 3.94 -11.48
CA ALA A 45 -24.21 2.94 -12.48
C ALA A 45 -23.40 3.55 -13.63
N THR A 46 -23.84 4.67 -14.21
CA THR A 46 -23.07 5.35 -15.27
C THR A 46 -21.67 5.71 -14.79
N ARG A 47 -21.50 6.21 -13.56
CA ARG A 47 -20.16 6.52 -13.01
C ARG A 47 -19.35 5.26 -12.75
N TYR A 48 -19.96 4.20 -12.24
CA TYR A 48 -19.28 2.94 -12.02
C TYR A 48 -18.76 2.36 -13.34
N ASP A 49 -19.55 2.39 -14.41
CA ASP A 49 -19.21 1.79 -15.71
C ASP A 49 -18.27 2.64 -16.56
N THR A 50 -18.31 3.97 -16.41
CA THR A 50 -17.41 4.87 -17.17
C THR A 50 -16.03 5.04 -16.53
N LEU A 51 -15.86 4.67 -15.26
CA LEU A 51 -14.58 4.76 -14.57
C LEU A 51 -13.81 3.44 -14.67
N PRO A 52 -12.47 3.48 -14.79
CA PRO A 52 -11.64 2.29 -14.67
C PRO A 52 -12.00 1.52 -13.40
N LYS A 53 -12.35 0.24 -13.53
CA LYS A 53 -12.70 -0.59 -12.38
C LYS A 53 -11.46 -0.72 -11.50
N ALA A 54 -11.64 -0.54 -10.20
CA ALA A 54 -10.62 -0.94 -9.24
C ALA A 54 -10.45 -2.46 -9.38
N LEU A 55 -9.32 -2.88 -9.94
CA LEU A 55 -8.91 -4.27 -9.90
C LEU A 55 -8.46 -4.57 -8.47
N PRO A 56 -8.63 -5.80 -7.96
CA PRO A 56 -7.83 -6.22 -6.82
C PRO A 56 -6.39 -5.91 -7.17
N ALA A 57 -5.66 -5.24 -6.27
CA ALA A 57 -4.24 -5.02 -6.47
C ALA A 57 -3.64 -6.37 -6.86
N GLY A 58 -3.08 -6.47 -8.06
CA GLY A 58 -2.35 -7.66 -8.51
C GLY A 58 -1.34 -8.03 -7.42
N SER A 59 -1.09 -9.33 -7.25
CA SER A 59 -0.29 -9.84 -6.12
C SER A 59 0.84 -8.88 -5.74
N ARG A 60 0.84 -8.45 -4.48
CA ARG A 60 1.93 -7.66 -3.88
C ARG A 60 3.22 -8.45 -3.72
N ASP A 61 3.27 -9.70 -4.18
CA ASP A 61 4.52 -10.46 -4.26
C ASP A 61 5.57 -9.78 -5.15
N ALA A 62 5.13 -8.91 -6.07
CA ALA A 62 6.00 -8.06 -6.90
C ALA A 62 6.06 -6.58 -6.41
N ASP A 63 5.34 -6.22 -5.34
CA ASP A 63 5.60 -4.97 -4.62
C ASP A 63 6.89 -5.19 -3.83
N ASN A 64 8.02 -5.10 -4.53
CA ASN A 64 9.31 -5.05 -3.90
C ASN A 64 9.26 -3.98 -2.80
N HIS A 65 9.54 -4.34 -1.54
CA HIS A 65 9.55 -3.38 -0.44
C HIS A 65 10.77 -2.46 -0.58
N THR A 66 10.66 -1.50 -1.50
CA THR A 66 11.72 -0.54 -1.77
C THR A 66 11.75 0.50 -0.66
N ARG A 67 12.89 0.61 0.04
CA ARG A 67 13.10 1.56 1.12
C ARG A 67 14.39 2.32 0.87
N ILE A 68 14.29 3.64 0.83
CA ILE A 68 15.43 4.55 0.85
C ILE A 68 15.56 5.09 2.26
N ARG A 69 16.75 4.98 2.87
CA ARG A 69 17.04 5.51 4.21
C ARG A 69 18.32 6.32 4.20
N HIS A 70 18.31 7.45 4.87
CA HIS A 70 19.50 8.22 5.19
C HIS A 70 19.97 7.87 6.59
N ASP A 71 21.11 7.20 6.69
CA ASP A 71 21.67 6.74 7.95
C ASP A 71 23.11 7.29 8.11
N ARG A 72 23.69 7.05 9.28
CA ARG A 72 25.10 7.27 9.56
C ARG A 72 25.71 5.97 10.04
N ILE A 73 26.84 5.58 9.47
CA ILE A 73 27.58 4.38 9.91
C ILE A 73 28.02 4.59 11.36
N ASP A 74 27.77 3.59 12.21
CA ASP A 74 28.13 3.66 13.63
C ASP A 74 29.65 3.62 13.87
N LYS A 75 30.08 3.78 15.13
CA LYS A 75 31.50 3.77 15.51
C LYS A 75 32.21 2.43 15.25
N THR A 76 31.46 1.35 15.09
CA THR A 76 31.99 0.00 14.82
C THR A 76 32.06 -0.31 13.33
N GLY A 77 31.55 0.58 12.48
CA GLY A 77 31.50 0.41 11.04
C GLY A 77 30.25 -0.33 10.56
N CYS A 78 29.13 -0.26 11.29
CA CYS A 78 27.88 -0.94 10.92
C CYS A 78 26.72 0.04 10.70
N VAL A 79 25.73 -0.40 9.93
CA VAL A 79 24.38 0.19 9.86
C VAL A 79 23.35 -0.86 10.22
N THR A 80 22.18 -0.44 10.71
CA THR A 80 21.11 -1.36 11.10
C THR A 80 19.87 -1.22 10.23
N LEU A 81 19.35 -2.33 9.73
CA LEU A 81 18.13 -2.40 8.94
C LEU A 81 17.17 -3.42 9.55
N ARG A 82 15.91 -3.03 9.77
CA ARG A 82 14.87 -3.98 10.22
C ARG A 82 14.24 -4.66 9.00
N VAL A 83 14.38 -5.99 8.93
CA VAL A 83 13.90 -6.87 7.85
C VAL A 83 13.23 -8.08 8.47
N ALA A 84 12.05 -8.47 7.96
CA ALA A 84 11.25 -9.57 8.49
C ALA A 84 11.04 -9.50 10.02
N GLY A 85 10.71 -8.30 10.54
CA GLY A 85 10.48 -8.05 11.96
C GLY A 85 11.73 -7.99 12.86
N LYS A 86 12.92 -8.34 12.36
CA LYS A 86 14.17 -8.39 13.15
C LYS A 86 15.14 -7.29 12.75
N LEU A 87 15.85 -6.72 13.72
CA LEU A 87 16.92 -5.76 13.47
C LEU A 87 18.17 -6.51 12.99
N ARG A 88 18.73 -6.14 11.84
CA ARG A 88 19.94 -6.75 11.26
C ARG A 88 21.06 -5.73 11.19
N HIS A 89 22.27 -6.15 11.54
CA HIS A 89 23.48 -5.34 11.50
C HIS A 89 24.25 -5.64 10.21
N ILE A 90 24.54 -4.61 9.43
CA ILE A 90 25.25 -4.70 8.16
C ILE A 90 26.63 -4.06 8.36
N GLY A 91 27.69 -4.88 8.36
CA GLY A 91 29.07 -4.40 8.54
C GLY A 91 29.64 -3.78 7.27
N ILE A 92 29.89 -2.48 7.26
CA ILE A 92 30.55 -1.79 6.14
C ILE A 92 32.08 -1.78 6.34
N GLY A 93 32.50 -1.62 7.60
CA GLY A 93 33.90 -1.60 8.01
C GLY A 93 34.24 -0.33 8.80
N ARG A 94 35.15 -0.44 9.77
CA ARG A 94 35.51 0.68 10.66
C ARG A 94 36.13 1.87 9.94
N ALA A 95 36.71 1.66 8.75
CA ALA A 95 37.25 2.73 7.92
C ALA A 95 36.19 3.77 7.50
N HIS A 96 34.92 3.35 7.40
CA HIS A 96 33.79 4.21 7.04
C HIS A 96 32.97 4.65 8.27
N ALA A 97 33.52 4.49 9.49
CA ALA A 97 32.81 4.86 10.70
C ALA A 97 32.41 6.35 10.67
N ARG A 98 31.20 6.64 11.13
CA ARG A 98 30.63 7.99 11.18
C ARG A 98 30.37 8.66 9.81
N THR A 99 30.53 7.96 8.70
CA THR A 99 30.17 8.43 7.36
C THR A 99 28.64 8.44 7.17
N HIS A 100 28.13 9.47 6.50
CA HIS A 100 26.71 9.55 6.11
C HIS A 100 26.45 8.71 4.87
N VAL A 101 25.39 7.93 4.87
CA VAL A 101 25.09 6.98 3.80
C VAL A 101 23.62 6.98 3.42
N ILE A 102 23.36 6.56 2.18
CA ILE A 102 22.02 6.23 1.70
C ILE A 102 21.94 4.70 1.59
N LEU A 103 20.99 4.09 2.30
CA LEU A 103 20.65 2.68 2.15
C LEU A 103 19.51 2.57 1.14
N LEU A 104 19.75 1.84 0.06
CA LEU A 104 18.76 1.44 -0.93
C LEU A 104 18.45 -0.02 -0.68
N ALA A 105 17.30 -0.32 -0.09
CA ALA A 105 16.85 -1.68 0.15
C ALA A 105 15.72 -2.02 -0.81
N ASP A 106 15.87 -3.13 -1.51
CA ASP A 106 14.93 -3.73 -2.45
C ASP A 106 14.68 -5.17 -2.00
N ASP A 107 13.67 -5.34 -1.14
CA ASP A 107 13.46 -6.53 -0.30
C ASP A 107 14.71 -6.93 0.50
N LEU A 108 15.41 -7.98 0.08
CA LEU A 108 16.64 -8.46 0.71
C LEU A 108 17.89 -7.90 0.06
N ASN A 109 17.81 -7.32 -1.13
CA ASN A 109 18.94 -6.70 -1.80
C ASN A 109 19.16 -5.32 -1.18
N VAL A 110 20.37 -5.07 -0.67
CA VAL A 110 20.71 -3.81 -0.01
C VAL A 110 21.97 -3.25 -0.64
N ARG A 111 21.91 -1.98 -1.03
CA ARG A 111 23.07 -1.17 -1.40
C ARG A 111 23.25 -0.06 -0.38
N VAL A 112 24.51 0.18 0.00
CA VAL A 112 24.92 1.26 0.89
C VAL A 112 25.86 2.16 0.12
N VAL A 113 25.45 3.40 -0.10
CA VAL A 113 26.22 4.39 -0.85
C VAL A 113 26.61 5.54 0.06
N ASP A 114 27.79 6.12 -0.14
CA ASP A 114 28.19 7.37 0.50
C ASP A 114 27.24 8.49 0.07
N ALA A 115 26.69 9.23 1.03
CA ALA A 115 25.67 10.25 0.75
C ALA A 115 26.23 11.51 0.08
N THR A 116 27.55 11.72 0.13
CA THR A 116 28.22 12.90 -0.44
C THR A 116 28.86 12.56 -1.78
N THR A 117 29.62 11.47 -1.86
CA THR A 117 30.36 11.09 -3.07
C THR A 117 29.54 10.24 -4.03
N GLY A 118 28.48 9.57 -3.54
CA GLY A 118 27.72 8.58 -4.30
C GLY A 118 28.45 7.25 -4.48
N GLU A 119 29.62 7.07 -3.86
CA GLU A 119 30.40 5.84 -3.95
C GLU A 119 29.63 4.66 -3.35
N LEU A 120 29.60 3.52 -4.05
CA LEU A 120 29.04 2.28 -3.52
C LEU A 120 29.99 1.66 -2.48
N LEU A 121 29.62 1.77 -1.21
CA LEU A 121 30.41 1.22 -0.09
C LEU A 121 30.16 -0.28 0.12
N ARG A 122 28.94 -0.75 -0.16
CA ARG A 122 28.57 -2.16 -0.05
C ARG A 122 27.31 -2.52 -0.84
N GLU A 123 27.30 -3.71 -1.43
CA GLU A 123 26.11 -4.39 -1.95
C GLU A 123 26.02 -5.79 -1.34
N LEU A 124 24.81 -6.21 -0.92
CA LEU A 124 24.58 -7.54 -0.35
C LEU A 124 23.13 -7.99 -0.50
N VAL A 125 22.90 -9.30 -0.41
CA VAL A 125 21.60 -9.89 -0.10
C VAL A 125 21.56 -10.22 1.38
N ILE A 126 20.53 -9.79 2.10
CA ILE A 126 20.36 -10.05 3.54
C ILE A 126 20.08 -11.55 3.77
N ASP A 127 20.97 -12.21 4.51
CA ASP A 127 20.75 -13.55 5.02
C ASP A 127 19.83 -13.50 6.24
N LEU A 128 18.57 -13.91 6.08
CA LEU A 128 17.56 -13.89 7.16
C LEU A 128 17.89 -14.85 8.32
N THR A 129 18.85 -15.76 8.16
CA THR A 129 19.29 -16.65 9.24
C THR A 129 20.27 -15.97 10.20
N LYS A 130 20.81 -14.79 9.84
CA LYS A 130 21.86 -14.09 10.60
C LYS A 130 21.45 -12.69 11.03
N ASP A 131 21.71 -12.37 12.29
CA ASP A 131 21.54 -11.00 12.81
C ASP A 131 22.65 -10.07 12.33
N TYR A 132 23.87 -10.59 12.18
CA TYR A 132 25.02 -9.86 11.67
C TYR A 132 25.37 -10.30 10.24
N GLN A 133 25.48 -9.34 9.33
CA GLN A 133 25.86 -9.53 7.94
C GLN A 133 27.34 -9.13 7.78
N PRO A 134 28.30 -10.07 7.92
CA PRO A 134 29.72 -9.77 7.85
C PRO A 134 30.11 -9.30 6.45
N ARG A 135 31.14 -8.45 6.37
CA ARG A 135 31.79 -8.13 5.09
C ARG A 135 32.61 -9.36 4.65
N LYS A 136 32.50 -9.72 3.38
CA LYS A 136 33.40 -10.70 2.76
C LYS A 136 34.75 -10.05 2.50
#